data_AF-A0A7J4EXG9-F1
#
_entry.id   AF-A0A7J4EXG9-F1
#
_cell.length_a   1.000
_cell.length_b   1.000
_cell.length_c   1.000
_cell.angle_alpha   90.00
_cell.angle_beta   90.00
_cell.angle_gamma   90.00
#
_symmetry.space_group_name_H-M   'P 1'
#
loop_
_entity.id
_entity.type
_entity.pdbx_description
1 polymer ?
#
loop_
_entity_poly.entity_id
_entity_poly.type
_entity_poly.pdbx_seq_one_letter_code
_entity_poly.pdbx_strand_id
1 'polypeptide(L)'
;MRCRRRKGRPRIPRFISEVPEIKEFVPRGVPLEGRETVTLSYEELEAVRLVDYLGFSQEEGAELMGVSRRVFWSILRSARRKISDFLINGKVLRIEGENYKLRECGIGKLCGKMRHCAFKPEDHCRRFNP
;
A
#
# COMPACT_ATOMS: atom_id res chain seq x y z
N MET A 1 5.15 41.77 -1.98
CA MET A 1 4.12 40.86 -2.54
C MET A 1 4.26 39.48 -1.90
N ARG A 2 3.30 39.01 -1.10
CA ARG A 2 3.32 37.65 -0.52
C ARG A 2 2.50 36.72 -1.42
N CYS A 3 3.18 35.86 -2.18
CA CYS A 3 2.53 34.82 -2.96
C CYS A 3 1.90 33.82 -1.97
N ARG A 4 0.58 33.87 -1.77
CA ARG A 4 -0.15 32.86 -0.98
C ARG A 4 0.08 31.51 -1.66
N ARG A 5 0.93 30.65 -1.08
CA ARG A 5 1.10 29.26 -1.52
C ARG A 5 -0.29 28.63 -1.58
N ARG A 6 -0.83 28.44 -2.78
CA ARG A 6 -2.09 27.73 -2.98
C ARG A 6 -1.82 26.32 -2.47
N LYS A 7 -2.40 25.97 -1.31
CA LYS A 7 -2.34 24.62 -0.75
C LYS A 7 -2.96 23.72 -1.81
N GLY A 8 -2.16 22.81 -2.38
CA GLY A 8 -2.65 21.89 -3.41
C GLY A 8 -3.87 21.12 -2.91
N ARG A 9 -4.71 20.64 -3.83
CA ARG A 9 -5.90 19.85 -3.48
C ARG A 9 -5.47 18.72 -2.52
N PRO A 10 -6.10 18.59 -1.33
CA PRO A 10 -5.79 17.52 -0.40
C PRO A 10 -5.82 16.17 -1.12
N ARG A 11 -4.84 15.31 -0.85
CA ARG A 11 -4.84 13.95 -1.41
C ARG A 11 -6.05 13.22 -0.86
N ILE A 12 -6.86 12.68 -1.77
CA ILE A 12 -7.97 11.81 -1.40
C ILE A 12 -7.35 10.58 -0.72
N PRO A 13 -7.81 10.19 0.49
CA PRO A 13 -7.31 9.01 1.17
C PRO A 13 -7.54 7.77 0.32
N ARG A 14 -6.55 6.88 0.26
CA ARG A 14 -6.60 5.65 -0.54
C ARG A 14 -7.00 4.47 0.34
N PHE A 15 -7.68 3.50 -0.25
CA PHE A 15 -8.11 2.32 0.49
C PHE A 15 -6.99 1.29 0.58
N ILE A 16 -6.76 0.78 1.79
CA ILE A 16 -5.91 -0.38 2.08
C ILE A 16 -6.75 -1.46 2.77
N SER A 17 -6.36 -2.72 2.62
CA SER A 17 -7.13 -3.80 3.24
C SER A 17 -6.83 -3.97 4.74
N GLU A 18 -5.59 -3.71 5.17
CA GLU A 18 -5.18 -3.80 6.57
C GLU A 18 -3.94 -2.95 6.86
N VAL A 19 -3.67 -2.73 8.15
CA VAL A 19 -2.42 -2.11 8.62
C VAL A 19 -1.42 -3.23 8.92
N PRO A 20 -0.20 -3.19 8.35
CA PRO A 20 0.79 -4.22 8.61
C PRO A 20 1.23 -4.21 10.09
N GLU A 21 1.28 -5.39 10.69
CA GLU A 21 1.79 -5.57 12.05
C GLU A 21 3.29 -5.33 12.11
N ILE A 22 4.02 -5.85 11.12
CA ILE A 22 5.47 -5.66 10.97
C ILE A 22 5.71 -4.38 10.17
N LYS A 23 6.34 -3.39 10.82
CA LYS A 23 6.58 -2.06 10.23
C LYS A 23 8.04 -1.77 9.91
N GLU A 24 8.95 -2.67 10.24
CA GLU A 24 10.37 -2.47 9.99
C GLU A 24 11.04 -3.79 9.64
N PHE A 25 11.88 -3.77 8.60
CA PHE A 25 12.71 -4.89 8.18
C PHE A 25 14.17 -4.45 8.16
N VAL A 26 15.00 -5.21 8.87
CA VAL A 26 16.43 -4.95 9.00
C VAL A 26 17.23 -6.13 8.44
N PRO A 27 18.31 -5.88 7.68
CA PRO A 27 19.19 -6.93 7.19
C PRO A 27 19.96 -7.55 8.36
N ARG A 28 20.00 -8.88 8.42
CA ARG A 28 20.71 -9.61 9.47
C ARG A 28 22.19 -9.78 9.12
N GLY A 29 23.08 -9.72 10.12
CA GLY A 29 24.50 -10.04 9.96
C GLY A 29 25.37 -8.89 9.45
N VAL A 30 24.86 -7.66 9.51
CA VAL A 30 25.55 -6.45 9.04
C VAL A 30 25.31 -5.30 10.02
N PRO A 31 26.31 -4.40 10.25
CA PRO A 31 26.10 -3.23 11.09
C PRO A 31 25.00 -2.32 10.53
N LEU A 32 24.12 -1.84 11.43
CA LEU A 32 23.00 -0.95 11.06
C LEU A 32 23.40 0.54 11.09
N GLU A 33 24.49 0.89 11.78
CA GLU A 33 24.97 2.26 11.88
C GLU A 33 25.34 2.82 10.50
N GLY A 34 24.79 3.99 10.18
CA GLY A 34 25.05 4.67 8.91
C GLY A 34 24.31 4.10 7.70
N ARG A 35 23.45 3.08 7.85
CA ARG A 35 22.65 2.58 6.72
C ARG A 35 21.49 3.49 6.40
N GLU A 36 21.30 3.71 5.10
CA GLU A 36 20.13 4.41 4.60
C GLU A 36 18.85 3.63 4.90
N THR A 37 17.79 4.37 5.21
CA THR A 37 16.45 3.82 5.43
C THR A 37 15.56 4.16 4.24
N VAL A 38 14.88 3.16 3.71
CA VAL A 38 13.86 3.31 2.68
C VAL A 38 12.49 3.28 3.35
N THR A 39 11.69 4.32 3.14
CA THR A 39 10.31 4.37 3.65
C THR A 39 9.33 3.92 2.57
N LEU A 40 8.63 2.82 2.81
CA LEU A 40 7.52 2.32 2.01
C LEU A 40 6.19 2.77 2.63
N SER A 41 5.29 3.34 1.84
CA SER A 41 3.98 3.72 2.37
C SER A 41 3.03 2.52 2.48
N TYR A 42 2.01 2.58 3.34
CA TYR A 42 0.94 1.56 3.38
C TYR A 42 0.25 1.39 2.02
N GLU A 43 0.12 2.48 1.26
CA GLU A 43 -0.46 2.46 -0.09
C GLU A 43 0.45 1.74 -1.09
N GLU A 44 1.77 1.95 -0.99
CA GLU A 44 2.77 1.27 -1.80
C GLU A 44 2.81 -0.23 -1.50
N LEU A 45 2.72 -0.59 -0.22
CA LEU A 45 2.64 -1.99 0.20
C LEU A 45 1.35 -2.65 -0.32
N GLU A 46 0.19 -1.98 -0.20
CA GLU A 46 -1.07 -2.52 -0.71
C GLU A 46 -1.05 -2.70 -2.23
N ALA A 47 -0.46 -1.76 -2.98
CA ALA A 47 -0.35 -1.88 -4.44
C ALA A 47 0.48 -3.11 -4.86
N VAL A 48 1.60 -3.34 -4.18
CA VAL A 48 2.44 -4.54 -4.39
C VAL A 48 1.67 -5.79 -3.98
N ARG A 49 0.93 -5.75 -2.86
CA ARG A 49 0.13 -6.89 -2.42
C ARG A 49 -0.92 -7.26 -3.46
N LEU A 50 -1.66 -6.30 -4.00
CA LEU A 50 -2.73 -6.56 -4.96
C LEU A 50 -2.19 -7.15 -6.28
N VAL A 51 -1.16 -6.53 -6.86
CA VAL A 51 -0.67 -6.95 -8.18
C VAL A 51 0.37 -8.05 -8.09
N ASP A 52 1.44 -7.83 -7.31
CA ASP A 52 2.61 -8.71 -7.33
C ASP A 52 2.41 -9.97 -6.47
N TYR A 53 1.62 -9.89 -5.38
CA TYR A 53 1.37 -11.04 -4.50
C TYR A 53 0.06 -11.76 -4.81
N LEU A 54 -1.04 -11.04 -5.02
CA LEU A 54 -2.38 -11.61 -5.24
C LEU A 54 -2.72 -11.81 -6.73
N GLY A 55 -1.93 -11.25 -7.64
CA GLY A 55 -2.08 -11.45 -9.08
C GLY A 55 -3.25 -10.67 -9.72
N PHE A 56 -3.77 -9.62 -9.07
CA PHE A 56 -4.76 -8.74 -9.69
C PHE A 56 -4.16 -7.93 -10.85
N SER A 57 -5.00 -7.56 -11.82
CA SER A 57 -4.62 -6.57 -12.83
C SER A 57 -4.41 -5.19 -12.22
N GLN A 58 -3.74 -4.30 -12.95
CA GLN A 58 -3.54 -2.92 -12.50
C GLN A 58 -4.85 -2.14 -12.48
N GLU A 59 -5.76 -2.45 -13.40
CA GLU A 59 -7.15 -1.97 -13.43
C GLU A 59 -7.85 -2.30 -12.11
N GLU A 60 -7.91 -3.58 -11.75
CA GLU A 60 -8.56 -4.06 -10.53
C GLU A 60 -7.88 -3.48 -9.28
N GLY A 61 -6.55 -3.45 -9.24
CA GLY A 61 -5.82 -2.84 -8.13
C GLY A 61 -6.14 -1.36 -7.92
N ALA A 62 -6.30 -0.60 -9.02
CA ALA A 62 -6.64 0.82 -8.98
C ALA A 62 -8.07 1.04 -8.46
N GLU A 63 -9.02 0.26 -8.96
CA GLU A 63 -10.41 0.26 -8.50
C GLU A 63 -10.49 -0.08 -7.01
N LEU A 64 -9.79 -1.15 -6.61
CA LEU A 64 -9.70 -1.56 -5.23
C LEU A 64 -9.16 -0.41 -4.36
N MET A 65 -8.07 0.26 -4.73
CA MET A 65 -7.53 1.37 -3.93
C MET A 65 -8.35 2.67 -3.99
N GLY A 66 -9.39 2.74 -4.82
CA GLY A 66 -10.21 3.93 -5.04
C GLY A 66 -9.45 5.07 -5.74
N VAL A 67 -8.51 4.73 -6.65
CA VAL A 67 -7.67 5.69 -7.36
C VAL A 67 -7.72 5.47 -8.87
N SER A 68 -7.30 6.48 -9.64
CA SER A 68 -7.16 6.30 -11.08
C SER A 68 -6.01 5.36 -11.43
N ARG A 69 -6.13 4.65 -12.57
CA ARG A 69 -5.09 3.75 -13.11
C ARG A 69 -3.70 4.39 -13.15
N ARG A 70 -3.61 5.66 -13.57
CA ARG A 70 -2.35 6.42 -13.60
C ARG A 70 -1.73 6.60 -12.21
N VAL A 71 -2.56 6.92 -11.21
CA VAL A 71 -2.09 7.09 -9.83
C VAL A 71 -1.64 5.75 -9.26
N PHE A 72 -2.42 4.70 -9.47
CA PHE A 72 -2.06 3.34 -9.06
C PHE A 72 -0.73 2.90 -9.67
N TRP A 73 -0.56 3.08 -10.98
CA TRP A 73 0.69 2.74 -11.65
C TRP A 73 1.89 3.50 -11.09
N SER A 74 1.72 4.79 -10.77
CA SER A 74 2.77 5.58 -10.13
C SER A 74 3.13 5.05 -8.74
N ILE A 75 2.15 4.61 -7.95
CA ILE A 75 2.34 4.03 -6.62
C ILE A 75 3.09 2.70 -6.75
N LEU A 76 2.58 1.79 -7.59
CA LEU A 76 3.18 0.48 -7.81
C LEU A 76 4.63 0.59 -8.31
N ARG A 77 4.90 1.51 -9.24
CA ARG A 77 6.26 1.77 -9.75
C ARG A 77 7.19 2.29 -8.67
N SER A 78 6.71 3.22 -7.82
CA SER A 78 7.46 3.73 -6.67
C SER A 78 7.78 2.62 -5.67
N ALA A 79 6.77 1.82 -5.34
CA ALA A 79 6.88 0.69 -4.42
C ALA A 79 7.94 -0.32 -4.88
N ARG A 80 7.84 -0.79 -6.14
CA ARG A 80 8.81 -1.73 -6.72
C ARG A 80 10.23 -1.17 -6.69
N ARG A 81 10.42 0.10 -7.05
CA ARG A 81 11.75 0.74 -7.00
C ARG A 81 12.33 0.73 -5.58
N LYS A 82 11.52 1.09 -4.58
CA LYS A 82 11.94 1.13 -3.16
C LYS A 82 12.28 -0.26 -2.64
N ILE A 83 11.47 -1.27 -2.97
CA ILE A 83 11.71 -2.66 -2.59
C ILE A 83 13.00 -3.17 -3.25
N SER A 84 13.20 -2.90 -4.55
CA SER A 84 14.44 -3.24 -5.24
C SER A 84 15.67 -2.57 -4.62
N ASP A 85 15.58 -1.27 -4.30
CA ASP A 85 16.66 -0.53 -3.64
C ASP A 85 17.00 -1.12 -2.26
N PHE A 86 15.98 -1.45 -1.47
CA PHE A 86 16.12 -2.12 -0.19
C PHE A 86 16.83 -3.47 -0.31
N LEU A 87 16.39 -4.33 -1.24
CA LEU A 87 16.93 -5.67 -1.42
C LEU A 87 18.36 -5.67 -1.97
N ILE A 88 18.66 -4.82 -2.96
CA ILE A 88 19.97 -4.78 -3.63
C ILE A 88 21.03 -4.14 -2.73
N ASN A 89 20.71 -3.03 -2.08
CA ASN A 89 21.67 -2.28 -1.27
C ASN A 89 21.67 -2.69 0.22
N GLY A 90 20.81 -3.64 0.60
CA GLY A 90 20.68 -4.09 1.98
C GLY A 90 20.31 -2.94 2.93
N LYS A 91 19.39 -2.07 2.54
CA LYS A 91 18.97 -0.92 3.37
C LYS A 91 18.08 -1.38 4.52
N VAL A 92 17.72 -0.48 5.42
CA VAL A 92 16.59 -0.73 6.35
C VAL A 92 15.30 -0.34 5.63
N LEU A 93 14.26 -1.17 5.72
CA LEU A 93 12.94 -0.83 5.18
C LEU A 93 12.01 -0.49 6.33
N ARG A 94 11.42 0.70 6.29
CA ARG A 94 10.36 1.09 7.22
C ARG A 94 9.05 1.26 6.48
N ILE A 95 7.96 0.81 7.08
CA ILE A 95 6.63 0.87 6.52
C ILE A 95 5.80 1.86 7.34
N GLU A 96 5.31 2.92 6.69
CA GLU A 96 4.59 4.02 7.33
C GLU A 96 3.32 4.39 6.56
N GLY A 97 2.37 5.08 7.19
CA GLY A 97 1.22 5.60 6.46
C GLY A 97 0.46 6.66 7.24
N GLU A 98 0.24 7.81 6.58
CA GLU A 98 -0.37 8.99 7.19
C GLU A 98 -1.81 9.24 6.74
N ASN A 99 -2.19 8.88 5.51
CA ASN A 99 -3.48 9.24 4.91
C ASN A 99 -4.11 8.08 4.13
N TYR A 100 -4.59 7.08 4.86
CA TYR A 100 -5.26 5.89 4.31
C TYR A 100 -6.63 5.69 4.95
N LYS A 101 -7.48 4.92 4.27
CA LYS A 101 -8.72 4.37 4.82
C LYS A 101 -8.66 2.86 4.74
N LEU A 102 -9.17 2.19 5.76
CA LEU A 102 -9.39 0.75 5.68
C LEU A 102 -10.57 0.49 4.75
N ARG A 103 -10.42 -0.48 3.86
CA ARG A 103 -11.52 -0.96 3.02
C ARG A 103 -12.52 -1.69 3.91
N GLU A 104 -13.76 -1.23 3.90
CA GLU A 104 -14.88 -1.96 4.48
C GLU A 104 -15.43 -2.93 3.44
N CYS A 105 -15.61 -4.20 3.82
CA CYS A 105 -16.25 -5.20 2.96
C CYS A 105 -17.67 -5.45 3.47
N GLY A 106 -18.66 -5.07 2.66
CA GLY A 106 -20.08 -5.16 3.03
C GLY A 106 -20.71 -6.56 2.94
N ILE A 107 -19.92 -7.62 2.70
CA ILE A 107 -20.44 -8.98 2.49
C ILE A 107 -20.42 -9.76 3.80
N GLY A 108 -21.25 -9.34 4.76
CA GLY A 108 -21.29 -9.85 6.13
C GLY A 108 -21.65 -11.35 6.32
N LYS A 109 -21.81 -12.13 5.24
CA LYS A 109 -22.03 -13.58 5.29
C LYS A 109 -20.81 -14.43 4.90
N LEU A 110 -19.81 -13.86 4.19
CA LEU A 110 -18.67 -14.63 3.63
C LEU A 110 -17.30 -14.10 4.08
N CYS A 111 -17.11 -12.79 4.29
CA CYS A 111 -15.91 -12.31 4.96
C CYS A 111 -16.15 -12.36 6.48
N GLY A 112 -15.62 -13.39 7.14
CA GLY A 112 -16.01 -13.77 8.50
C GLY A 112 -15.97 -12.62 9.52
N LYS A 113 -17.15 -12.21 10.01
CA LYS A 113 -17.46 -11.40 11.23
C LYS A 113 -16.62 -10.15 11.59
N MET A 114 -15.52 -9.84 10.91
CA MET A 114 -14.70 -8.65 11.13
C MET A 114 -15.06 -7.57 10.13
N ARG A 115 -15.04 -6.31 10.59
CA ARG A 115 -15.40 -5.12 9.81
C ARG A 115 -14.43 -4.80 8.66
N HIS A 116 -13.29 -5.50 8.58
CA HIS A 116 -12.23 -5.26 7.60
C HIS A 116 -11.74 -6.61 7.02
N CYS A 117 -11.40 -6.64 5.73
CA CYS A 117 -10.89 -7.84 5.06
C CYS A 117 -9.54 -8.27 5.64
N ALA A 118 -9.53 -9.28 6.51
CA ALA A 118 -8.31 -9.91 7.00
C ALA A 118 -7.70 -10.78 5.89
N PHE A 119 -6.68 -10.24 5.21
CA PHE A 119 -5.62 -10.87 4.40
C PHE A 119 -5.87 -12.05 3.45
N LYS A 120 -7.06 -12.67 3.37
CA LYS A 120 -7.31 -13.88 2.57
C LYS A 120 -8.35 -13.61 1.50
N PRO A 121 -7.96 -13.38 0.24
CA PRO A 121 -8.93 -13.46 -0.84
C PRO A 121 -9.26 -14.93 -1.06
N GLU A 122 -10.30 -15.41 -0.41
CA GLU A 122 -11.12 -16.45 -1.02
C GLU A 122 -11.84 -15.83 -2.24
N ASP A 123 -12.23 -16.65 -3.23
CA ASP A 123 -12.80 -16.22 -4.53
C ASP A 123 -13.96 -15.22 -4.46
N HIS A 124 -14.60 -15.08 -3.30
CA HIS A 124 -15.68 -14.13 -3.05
C HIS A 124 -15.24 -12.64 -3.04
N CYS A 125 -13.95 -12.34 -2.94
CA CYS A 125 -13.41 -10.97 -2.89
C CYS A 125 -13.12 -10.37 -4.29
N ARG A 126 -13.57 -10.99 -5.39
CA ARG A 126 -13.36 -10.49 -6.77
C ARG A 126 -14.56 -9.74 -7.35
N ARG A 127 -15.69 -9.68 -6.64
CA ARG A 127 -16.90 -8.96 -7.06
C ARG A 127 -17.16 -7.82 -6.10
N PHE A 128 -16.74 -6.61 -6.46
CA PHE A 128 -17.03 -5.40 -5.70
C PHE A 128 -18.00 -4.51 -6.48
N ASN A 129 -19.01 -4.01 -5.77
CA ASN A 129 -19.96 -3.03 -6.28
C ASN A 129 -19.43 -1.64 -5.88
N PRO A 130 -19.32 -0.66 -6.81
CA PRO A 130 -18.80 0.67 -6.55
C PRO A 130 -19.65 1.51 -5.58
#